data_AF-A0A9W4Q0Q7-F1
#
_entry.id   AF-A0A9W4Q0Q7-F1
#
_cell.length_a   1.000
_cell.length_b   1.000
_cell.length_c   1.000
_cell.angle_alpha   90.00
_cell.angle_beta   90.00
_cell.angle_gamma   90.00
#
_symmetry.space_group_name_H-M   'P 1'
#
loop_
_entity.id
_entity.type
_entity.pdbx_description
1 polymer ?
#
loop_
_entity_poly.entity_id
_entity_poly.type
_entity_poly.pdbx_seq_one_letter_code
_entity_poly.pdbx_strand_id
1 'polypeptide(L)'
;MYYFDQGGNLNAIRWNDWKLSFSVASEGNIATARRESPSWALIANLRMDPYERGMKEGGGAIEFLARNMWLLVPVQAKIKDFFADFDEFPYQEGSSLNAGGINYGLLRQQAALKRLKDIERLTPAR
;
A
#
# COMPACT_ATOMS: atom_id res chain seq x y z
N MET A 1 -2.09 9.91 -8.85
CA MET A 1 -2.88 8.67 -8.91
C MET A 1 -2.34 7.69 -7.89
N TYR A 2 -3.23 7.07 -7.10
CA TYR A 2 -2.88 6.12 -6.05
C TYR A 2 -3.25 4.70 -6.51
N TYR A 3 -2.39 3.73 -6.21
CA TYR A 3 -2.60 2.34 -6.61
C TYR A 3 -2.75 1.49 -5.36
N PHE A 4 -3.96 0.95 -5.16
CA PHE A 4 -4.28 0.02 -4.09
C PHE A 4 -4.42 -1.40 -4.65
N ASP A 5 -4.03 -2.42 -3.88
CA ASP A 5 -4.42 -3.79 -4.19
C ASP A 5 -5.82 -4.13 -3.67
N GLN A 6 -6.27 -5.34 -4.02
CA GLN A 6 -7.55 -5.89 -3.60
C GLN A 6 -7.73 -5.88 -2.07
N GLY A 7 -6.65 -6.02 -1.31
CA GLY A 7 -6.65 -5.99 0.15
C GLY A 7 -6.67 -4.58 0.74
N GLY A 8 -6.73 -3.54 -0.09
CA GLY A 8 -6.74 -2.15 0.35
C GLY A 8 -5.37 -1.61 0.74
N ASN A 9 -4.28 -2.29 0.37
CA ASN A 9 -2.93 -1.80 0.68
C ASN A 9 -2.46 -0.82 -0.39
N LEU A 10 -1.92 0.34 0.02
CA LEU A 10 -1.29 1.29 -0.88
C LEU A 10 0.03 0.70 -1.42
N ASN A 11 0.08 0.44 -2.73
CA ASN A 11 1.22 -0.19 -3.38
C ASN A 11 2.08 0.80 -4.15
N ALA A 12 1.49 1.83 -4.74
CA ALA A 12 2.25 2.84 -5.46
C ALA A 12 1.53 4.19 -5.54
N ILE A 13 2.29 5.22 -5.86
CA ILE A 13 1.79 6.53 -6.25
C ILE A 13 2.44 6.94 -7.56
N ARG A 14 1.61 7.43 -8.49
CA ARG A 14 2.05 8.18 -9.66
C ARG A 14 1.81 9.67 -9.42
N TRP A 15 2.90 10.44 -9.48
CA TRP A 15 2.90 11.89 -9.41
C TRP A 15 3.73 12.44 -10.57
N ASN A 16 3.07 13.18 -11.47
CA ASN A 16 3.64 13.63 -12.74
C ASN A 16 4.18 12.43 -13.57
N ASP A 17 5.41 12.56 -14.06
CA ASP A 17 6.14 11.50 -14.78
C ASP A 17 6.68 10.41 -13.84
N TRP A 18 6.59 10.57 -12.52
CA TRP A 18 7.20 9.66 -11.55
C TRP A 18 6.18 8.67 -10.99
N LYS A 19 6.61 7.42 -10.85
CA LYS A 19 5.92 6.40 -10.09
C LYS A 19 6.83 5.89 -8.99
N LEU A 20 6.30 5.88 -7.77
CA LEU A 20 6.95 5.34 -6.59
C LEU A 20 6.16 4.15 -6.11
N SER A 21 6.78 2.97 -6.13
CA SER A 21 6.17 1.70 -5.73
C SER A 21 6.72 1.25 -4.38
N PHE A 22 5.85 1.25 -3.37
CA PHE A 22 6.14 0.78 -2.01
C PHE A 22 6.03 -0.74 -1.90
N SER A 23 5.24 -1.35 -2.78
CA SER A 23 5.13 -2.79 -2.89
C SER A 23 4.81 -3.19 -4.32
N VAL A 24 5.36 -4.33 -4.72
CA VAL A 24 5.22 -4.90 -6.06
C VAL A 24 4.79 -6.35 -5.97
N ALA A 25 4.21 -6.86 -7.04
CA ALA A 25 3.99 -8.29 -7.16
C ALA A 25 5.33 -8.97 -7.47
N SER A 26 5.63 -10.07 -6.78
CA SER A 26 6.69 -10.99 -7.15
C SER A 26 6.45 -11.53 -8.56
N GLU A 27 7.47 -12.16 -9.14
CA GLU A 27 7.29 -12.84 -10.42
C GLU A 27 6.20 -13.94 -10.31
N GLY A 28 5.29 -13.97 -11.27
CA GLY A 28 4.14 -14.88 -11.27
C GLY A 28 2.90 -14.28 -11.91
N ASN A 29 1.80 -15.02 -11.85
CA ASN A 29 0.48 -14.54 -12.27
C ASN A 29 -0.36 -14.20 -11.03
N ILE A 30 -1.63 -13.80 -11.23
CA ILE A 30 -2.53 -13.44 -10.12
C ILE A 30 -2.71 -14.54 -9.06
N ALA A 31 -2.49 -15.81 -9.40
CA ALA A 31 -2.64 -16.93 -8.47
C ALA A 31 -1.35 -17.26 -7.70
N THR A 32 -0.17 -16.92 -8.23
CA THR A 32 1.13 -17.31 -7.65
C THR A 32 1.98 -16.15 -7.17
N ALA A 33 1.77 -14.96 -7.72
CA ALA A 33 2.50 -13.77 -7.32
C ALA A 33 2.11 -13.35 -5.90
N ARG A 34 3.11 -12.92 -5.13
CA ARG A 34 2.95 -12.43 -3.77
C ARG A 34 3.33 -10.96 -3.71
N ARG A 35 2.71 -10.21 -2.81
CA ARG A 35 3.08 -8.83 -2.54
C ARG A 35 4.44 -8.80 -1.83
N GLU A 36 5.40 -8.11 -2.41
CA GLU A 36 6.72 -7.87 -1.85
C GLU A 36 6.92 -6.39 -1.58
N SER A 37 7.41 -6.07 -0.38
CA SER A 37 7.64 -4.69 0.07
C SER A 37 9.15 -4.47 0.20
N PRO A 38 9.80 -3.83 -0.78
CA PRO A 38 11.23 -3.53 -0.70
C PRO A 38 11.53 -2.53 0.43
N SER A 39 12.77 -2.54 0.93
CA SER A 39 13.22 -1.63 1.99
C SER A 39 13.20 -0.16 1.57
N TRP A 40 13.35 0.11 0.28
CA TRP A 40 13.18 1.42 -0.34
C TRP A 40 12.11 1.35 -1.40
N ALA A 41 11.32 2.42 -1.54
CA ALA A 41 10.37 2.54 -2.63
C ALA A 41 11.11 2.46 -3.97
N LEU A 42 10.60 1.64 -4.89
CA LEU A 42 11.12 1.63 -6.26
C LEU A 42 10.68 2.91 -6.95
N ILE A 43 11.61 3.57 -7.64
CA ILE A 43 11.37 4.82 -8.35
C ILE A 43 11.46 4.55 -9.84
N ALA A 44 10.42 4.92 -10.59
CA ALA A 44 10.40 4.87 -12.04
C ALA A 44 9.98 6.23 -12.60
N ASN A 45 10.56 6.62 -13.73
CA ASN A 45 10.05 7.71 -14.53
C ASN A 45 9.30 7.13 -15.73
N LEU A 46 7.97 7.20 -15.72
CA LEU A 46 7.10 6.58 -16.70
C LEU A 46 7.22 7.19 -18.11
N ARG A 47 7.79 8.39 -18.24
CA ARG A 47 8.09 9.00 -19.54
C ARG A 47 9.36 8.41 -20.17
N MET A 48 10.34 8.03 -19.33
CA MET A 48 11.59 7.39 -19.80
C MET A 48 11.48 5.87 -19.87
N ASP A 49 10.75 5.27 -18.94
CA ASP A 49 10.57 3.82 -18.78
C ASP A 49 9.08 3.50 -18.52
N PRO A 50 8.26 3.47 -19.59
CA PRO A 50 6.82 3.17 -19.46
C PRO A 50 6.52 1.76 -18.90
N TYR A 51 7.48 0.84 -19.00
CA TYR A 51 7.33 -0.56 -18.60
C TYR A 51 7.98 -0.88 -17.25
N GLU A 52 8.56 0.11 -16.58
CA GLU A 52 9.17 -0.01 -15.24
C GLU A 52 10.25 -1.11 -15.15
N ARG A 53 10.98 -1.34 -16.25
CA ARG A 53 12.01 -2.39 -16.37
C ARG A 53 13.39 -1.93 -15.92
N GLY A 54 13.64 -0.62 -15.85
CA GLY A 54 14.96 -0.04 -15.60
C GLY A 54 15.57 -0.46 -14.26
N MET A 55 14.74 -0.77 -13.25
CA MET A 55 15.24 -1.26 -11.96
C MET A 55 15.73 -2.71 -11.98
N LYS A 56 15.21 -3.53 -12.91
CA LYS A 56 15.54 -4.96 -13.03
C LYS A 56 16.59 -5.23 -14.10
N GLU A 57 16.45 -4.55 -15.25
CA GLU A 57 17.22 -4.79 -16.46
C GLU A 57 18.31 -3.71 -16.69
N GLY A 58 18.21 -2.57 -16.01
CA GLY A 58 19.13 -1.44 -16.20
C GLY A 58 20.41 -1.56 -15.37
N GLY A 59 21.57 -1.40 -16.04
CA GLY A 59 22.88 -1.46 -15.38
C GLY A 59 23.17 -0.36 -14.34
N GLY A 60 22.35 0.70 -14.29
CA GLY A 60 22.51 1.85 -13.38
C GLY A 60 21.39 2.03 -12.36
N ALA A 61 20.60 0.99 -12.08
CA ALA A 61 19.40 1.07 -11.24
C ALA A 61 19.64 1.71 -9.86
N ILE A 62 20.73 1.33 -9.18
CA ILE A 62 21.06 1.85 -7.85
C ILE A 62 21.43 3.33 -7.92
N GLU A 63 22.22 3.74 -8.91
CA GLU A 63 22.61 5.14 -9.10
C GLU A 63 21.39 6.01 -9.45
N PHE A 64 20.52 5.52 -10.31
CA PHE A 64 19.25 6.18 -10.65
C PHE A 64 18.39 6.36 -9.41
N LEU A 65 18.24 5.31 -8.59
CA LEU A 65 17.50 5.39 -7.34
C LEU A 65 18.09 6.46 -6.42
N ALA A 66 19.40 6.41 -6.16
CA ALA A 66 20.11 7.34 -5.29
C ALA A 66 19.94 8.80 -5.73
N ARG A 67 20.11 9.08 -7.03
CA ARG A 67 19.94 10.43 -7.61
C ARG A 67 18.51 10.96 -7.48
N ASN A 68 17.53 10.08 -7.37
CA ASN A 68 16.11 10.43 -7.32
C ASN A 68 15.46 10.22 -5.93
N MET A 69 16.24 9.91 -4.89
CA MET A 69 15.72 9.72 -3.52
C MET A 69 15.00 10.95 -2.96
N TRP A 70 15.32 12.15 -3.46
CA TRP A 70 14.65 13.39 -3.07
C TRP A 70 13.13 13.35 -3.33
N LEU A 71 12.65 12.50 -4.24
CA LEU A 71 11.22 12.32 -4.55
C LEU A 71 10.41 11.75 -3.37
N LEU A 72 11.06 11.10 -2.40
CA LEU A 72 10.38 10.53 -1.24
C LEU A 72 9.66 11.60 -0.41
N VAL A 73 10.26 12.79 -0.27
CA VAL A 73 9.69 13.90 0.53
C VAL A 73 8.38 14.44 -0.06
N PRO A 74 8.32 14.89 -1.32
CA PRO A 74 7.06 15.37 -1.90
C PRO A 74 6.01 14.25 -2.02
N VAL A 75 6.41 13.00 -2.25
CA VAL A 75 5.46 11.88 -2.27
C VAL A 75 4.86 11.59 -0.91
N GLN A 76 5.65 11.66 0.17
CA GLN A 76 5.12 11.57 1.54
C GLN A 76 4.10 12.68 1.83
N ALA A 77 4.36 13.91 1.40
CA ALA A 77 3.39 14.99 1.51
C ALA A 77 2.10 14.66 0.74
N LYS A 78 2.20 14.13 -0.48
CA LYS A 78 1.01 13.70 -1.26
C LYS A 78 0.22 12.57 -0.61
N ILE A 79 0.90 11.59 0.00
CA ILE A 79 0.22 10.55 0.80
C ILE A 79 -0.56 11.20 1.94
N LYS A 80 0.08 12.09 2.68
CA LYS A 80 -0.55 12.76 3.82
C LYS A 80 -1.75 13.58 3.38
N ASP A 81 -1.62 14.34 2.29
CA ASP A 81 -2.72 15.16 1.74
C ASP A 81 -3.90 14.28 1.31
N PHE A 82 -3.65 13.10 0.72
CA PHE A 82 -4.71 12.17 0.33
C PHE A 82 -5.47 11.57 1.51
N PHE A 83 -4.80 11.41 2.65
CA PHE A 83 -5.42 10.86 3.86
C PHE A 83 -5.94 11.94 4.82
N ALA A 84 -5.89 13.22 4.44
CA ALA A 84 -6.26 14.33 5.34
C ALA A 84 -7.76 14.37 5.65
N ASP A 85 -8.60 13.99 4.69
CA ASP A 85 -10.07 14.01 4.74
C ASP A 85 -10.66 12.63 4.40
N PHE A 86 -9.87 11.56 4.47
CA PHE A 86 -10.27 10.22 4.00
C PHE A 86 -11.44 9.63 4.79
N ASP A 87 -11.62 10.02 6.04
CA ASP A 87 -12.73 9.63 6.91
C ASP A 87 -14.04 10.33 6.57
N GLU A 88 -14.00 11.45 5.82
CA GLU A 88 -15.19 12.17 5.39
C GLU A 88 -15.87 11.51 4.17
N PHE A 89 -15.19 10.60 3.49
CA PHE A 89 -15.69 9.94 2.28
C PHE A 89 -15.93 8.44 2.48
N PRO A 90 -16.96 7.85 1.84
CA PRO A 90 -17.15 6.41 1.88
C PRO A 90 -16.01 5.70 1.15
N TYR A 91 -15.36 4.76 1.82
CA TYR A 91 -14.33 3.90 1.24
C TYR A 91 -14.79 2.44 1.20
N GLN A 92 -14.20 1.67 0.29
CA GLN A 92 -14.44 0.23 0.21
C GLN A 92 -13.37 -0.51 1.00
N GLU A 93 -13.80 -1.43 1.88
CA GLU A 93 -12.87 -2.32 2.57
C GLU A 93 -12.24 -3.32 1.59
N GLY A 94 -10.96 -3.60 1.82
CA GLY A 94 -10.23 -4.61 1.06
C GLY A 94 -10.85 -6.00 1.24
N SER A 95 -10.87 -6.79 0.18
CA SER A 95 -11.34 -8.17 0.20
C SER A 95 -10.25 -9.10 -0.32
N SER A 96 -10.15 -10.29 0.29
CA SER A 96 -9.20 -11.33 -0.13
C SER A 96 -9.99 -12.57 -0.54
N LEU A 97 -9.66 -13.11 -1.71
CA LEU A 97 -10.15 -14.43 -2.15
C LEU A 97 -9.41 -15.58 -1.45
N ASN A 98 -8.37 -15.28 -0.67
CA ASN A 98 -7.56 -16.25 0.06
C ASN A 98 -7.89 -16.21 1.56
N ALA A 99 -8.33 -17.35 2.11
CA ALA A 99 -8.65 -17.52 3.53
C ALA A 99 -7.44 -17.67 4.45
N GLY A 100 -6.22 -17.75 3.91
CA GLY A 100 -4.97 -17.92 4.65
C GLY A 100 -4.64 -16.79 5.61
N GLY A 101 -5.31 -15.64 5.52
CA GLY A 101 -5.23 -14.56 6.51
C GLY A 101 -5.93 -14.87 7.84
N ILE A 102 -6.81 -15.88 7.89
CA ILE A 102 -7.53 -16.25 9.12
C ILE A 102 -6.55 -16.94 10.08
N ASN A 103 -6.27 -16.28 11.20
CA ASN A 103 -5.39 -16.81 12.24
C ASN A 103 -5.94 -16.48 13.65
N TYR A 104 -5.37 -17.11 14.68
CA TYR A 104 -5.78 -16.90 16.07
C TYR A 104 -5.60 -15.46 16.57
N GLY A 105 -4.74 -14.66 15.94
CA GLY A 105 -4.63 -13.22 16.21
C GLY A 105 -5.91 -12.49 15.79
N LEU A 106 -6.35 -12.72 14.55
CA LEU A 106 -7.60 -12.14 14.02
C LEU A 106 -8.81 -12.54 14.86
N LEU A 107 -8.93 -13.83 15.21
CA LEU A 107 -10.05 -14.31 16.04
C LEU A 107 -10.07 -13.67 17.43
N ARG A 108 -8.89 -13.44 18.03
CA ARG A 108 -8.78 -12.73 19.31
C ARG A 108 -9.16 -11.26 19.19
N GLN A 109 -8.78 -10.59 18.10
CA GLN A 109 -9.19 -9.20 17.84
C GLN A 109 -10.72 -9.09 17.68
N GLN A 110 -11.33 -10.00 16.93
CA GLN A 110 -12.80 -10.05 16.79
C GLN A 110 -13.49 -10.28 18.14
N ALA A 111 -12.97 -11.19 18.96
CA ALA A 111 -13.50 -11.42 20.31
C ALA A 111 -13.34 -10.18 21.22
N ALA A 112 -12.21 -9.47 21.12
CA ALA A 112 -11.98 -8.23 21.86
C ALA A 112 -12.93 -7.12 21.43
N LEU A 113 -13.15 -6.91 20.14
CA LEU A 113 -14.10 -5.93 19.61
C LEU A 113 -15.55 -6.25 20.02
N LYS A 114 -15.91 -7.54 20.05
CA LYS A 114 -17.22 -7.96 20.55
C LYS A 114 -17.41 -7.58 22.02
N ARG A 115 -16.41 -7.86 22.86
CA ARG A 115 -16.42 -7.47 24.28
C ARG A 115 -16.49 -5.95 24.47
N LEU A 116 -15.77 -5.18 23.65
CA LEU A 116 -15.83 -3.71 23.69
C LEU A 116 -17.25 -3.21 23.43
N LYS A 117 -17.90 -3.71 22.36
CA LYS A 117 -19.30 -3.37 22.04
C LYS A 117 -20.27 -3.75 23.17
N ASP A 118 -20.02 -4.87 23.85
CA ASP A 118 -20.83 -5.29 24.99
C ASP A 118 -20.65 -4.32 26.18
N ILE A 119 -19.42 -3.84 26.44
CA ILE A 119 -19.14 -2.84 27.49
C ILE A 119 -19.77 -1.47 27.16
N GLU A 120 -19.65 -1.01 25.92
CA GLU A 120 -20.25 0.25 25.46
C GLU A 120 -21.78 0.24 25.63
N ARG A 121 -22.43 -0.91 25.42
CA ARG A 121 -23.87 -1.08 25.65
C ARG A 121 -24.26 -1.04 27.14
N LEU A 122 -23.38 -1.49 28.02
CA LEU A 122 -23.62 -1.53 29.47
C LEU A 122 -23.35 -0.18 30.15
N THR A 123 -22.60 0.71 29.50
CA THR A 123 -22.28 2.03 30.03
C THR A 123 -23.34 3.02 29.50
N PRO A 124 -24.29 3.51 30.32
CA PRO A 124 -25.25 4.50 29.86
C PRO A 124 -24.51 5.75 29.39
N ALA A 125 -24.93 6.30 28.24
CA ALA A 125 -24.40 7.56 27.74
C ALA A 125 -24.55 8.63 28.84
N ARG A 126 -23.44 9.25 29.24
CA ARG A 126 -23.42 10.35 30.19
C ARG A 126 -24.00 11.62 29.58
#